data_AF-V5IAI3-F1
#
_entry.id   AF-V5IAI3-F1
#
_cell.length_a   1.000
_cell.length_b   1.000
_cell.length_c   1.000
_cell.angle_alpha   90.00
_cell.angle_beta   90.00
_cell.angle_gamma   90.00
#
_symmetry.space_group_name_H-M   'P 1'
#
loop_
_entity.id
_entity.type
_entity.pdbx_description
1 polymer ?
#
loop_
_entity_poly.entity_id
_entity_poly.type
_entity_poly.pdbx_seq_one_letter_code
_entity_poly.pdbx_strand_id
1 'polypeptide(L)'
;MHRINLNQIRNAVTNGVRLYSKEPQRRQSFLSRLYDNFREEMAKNKEMKESLKKFREEAEKLEQSDALKAARQKFESVEKEASKGSEVFKESLSTLKEKVQGVIDEASKSDIAKRAGKFTEEVGKKTHRISEKAQEISKTGAFQSISEATKAVKKEIDTSSIEGKVYVSPTKLRKRTETSAVVHQKYYEPNTDATGVELHKDSKFYES
;
A
#
# COMPACT_ATOMS: atom_id res chain seq x y z
N MET A 1 38.91 12.47 68.50
CA MET A 1 39.75 11.90 67.43
C MET A 1 38.85 11.53 66.25
N HIS A 2 38.56 12.49 65.37
CA HIS A 2 37.68 12.31 64.21
C HIS A 2 38.50 11.76 63.03
N ARG A 3 38.13 10.60 62.49
CA ARG A 3 38.68 10.09 61.23
C ARG A 3 37.64 10.27 60.12
N ILE A 4 38.07 11.00 59.09
CA ILE A 4 37.30 11.52 57.97
C ILE A 4 37.11 10.41 56.93
N ASN A 5 35.88 10.28 56.42
CA ASN A 5 35.50 9.37 55.34
C ASN A 5 36.10 9.83 53.99
N LEU A 6 36.93 8.99 53.37
CA LEU A 6 37.38 9.15 51.99
C LEU A 6 36.34 8.56 51.03
N ASN A 7 35.25 9.30 50.80
CA ASN A 7 34.31 9.03 49.71
C ASN A 7 34.00 10.33 48.99
N GLN A 8 34.98 10.82 48.23
CA GLN A 8 34.79 11.73 47.11
C GLN A 8 36.13 11.85 46.38
N ILE A 9 36.12 11.53 45.09
CA ILE A 9 37.02 11.91 43.99
C ILE A 9 37.09 10.72 43.03
N ARG A 10 36.28 10.79 41.98
CA ARG A 10 36.58 10.33 40.61
C ARG A 10 35.35 10.56 39.73
N ASN A 11 35.08 11.83 39.44
CA ASN A 11 34.28 12.24 38.30
C ASN A 11 35.18 13.12 37.42
N ALA A 12 35.92 12.50 36.52
CA ALA A 12 36.37 13.12 35.26
C ALA A 12 37.07 12.06 34.39
N VAL A 13 36.68 12.03 33.11
CA VAL A 13 37.34 11.37 31.97
C VAL A 13 37.13 9.84 31.84
N THR A 14 36.04 9.45 31.20
CA THR A 14 36.05 8.33 30.23
C THR A 14 35.20 8.68 29.01
N ASN A 15 35.89 9.00 27.92
CA ASN A 15 35.29 9.02 26.58
C ASN A 15 34.88 7.60 26.19
N GLY A 16 33.61 7.45 25.77
CA GLY A 16 33.09 6.45 24.84
C GLY A 16 33.60 5.00 24.94
N VAL A 17 32.92 4.18 25.76
CA VAL A 17 32.76 2.75 25.47
C VAL A 17 31.28 2.44 25.46
N ARG A 18 30.67 2.43 24.26
CA ARG A 18 29.32 1.88 24.08
C ARG A 18 29.45 0.36 23.96
N LEU A 19 29.10 -0.37 25.02
CA LEU A 19 28.97 -1.82 24.99
C LEU A 19 27.71 -2.19 24.19
N TYR A 20 27.87 -2.42 22.88
CA TYR A 20 26.81 -2.97 22.01
C TYR A 20 26.82 -4.49 21.96
N SER A 21 27.21 -5.17 23.03
CA SER A 21 26.86 -6.58 23.17
C SER A 21 25.59 -6.63 24.01
N LYS A 22 24.43 -6.85 23.36
CA LYS A 22 23.35 -7.57 24.04
C LYS A 22 23.99 -8.83 24.65
N GLU A 23 23.55 -9.21 25.84
CA GLU A 23 23.91 -10.50 26.47
C GLU A 23 23.92 -11.59 25.39
N PRO A 24 24.81 -12.59 25.45
CA PRO A 24 24.77 -13.70 24.51
C PRO A 24 23.48 -14.49 24.75
N GLN A 25 22.37 -14.03 24.16
CA GLN A 25 21.17 -14.80 23.96
C GLN A 25 21.63 -16.08 23.30
N ARG A 26 21.57 -17.17 24.08
CA ARG A 26 22.06 -18.49 23.73
C ARG A 26 21.70 -18.77 22.28
N ARG A 27 22.70 -18.72 21.40
CA ARG A 27 22.49 -18.98 19.98
C ARG A 27 22.05 -20.44 19.90
N GLN A 28 20.76 -20.67 19.65
CA GLN A 28 20.22 -22.01 19.51
C GLN A 28 20.99 -22.74 18.41
N SER A 29 21.58 -23.88 18.77
CA SER A 29 22.31 -24.75 17.84
C SER A 29 21.41 -25.19 16.70
N PHE A 30 22.00 -25.48 15.53
CA PHE A 30 21.28 -25.86 14.31
C PHE A 30 20.21 -26.95 14.53
N LEU A 31 20.52 -27.99 15.32
CA LEU A 31 19.57 -29.07 15.62
C LEU A 31 18.38 -28.62 16.49
N SER A 32 18.58 -27.68 17.42
CA SER A 32 17.49 -27.09 18.20
C SER A 32 16.53 -26.33 17.28
N ARG A 33 17.08 -25.55 16.35
CA ARG A 33 16.26 -24.80 15.37
C ARG A 33 15.48 -25.74 14.44
N LEU A 34 16.09 -26.83 13.99
CA LEU A 34 15.40 -27.83 13.19
C LEU A 34 14.28 -28.53 13.96
N TYR A 35 14.51 -28.89 15.22
CA TYR A 35 13.49 -29.50 16.06
C TYR A 35 12.33 -28.53 16.36
N ASP A 36 12.65 -27.29 16.68
CA ASP A 36 11.67 -26.24 16.93
C ASP A 36 10.83 -25.99 15.66
N ASN A 37 11.47 -25.87 14.49
CA ASN A 37 10.77 -25.75 13.21
C ASN A 37 9.89 -26.96 12.90
N PHE A 38 10.37 -28.19 13.10
CA PHE A 38 9.60 -29.40 12.83
C PHE A 38 8.40 -29.53 13.77
N ARG A 39 8.56 -29.18 15.05
CA ARG A 39 7.48 -29.16 16.03
C ARG A 39 6.43 -28.10 15.67
N GLU A 40 6.89 -26.92 15.26
CA GLU A 40 6.03 -25.82 14.83
C GLU A 40 5.26 -26.17 13.54
N GLU A 41 5.94 -26.77 12.55
CA GLU A 41 5.30 -27.28 11.33
C GLU A 41 4.27 -28.37 11.64
N MET A 42 4.56 -29.29 12.56
CA MET A 42 3.60 -30.33 12.95
C MET A 42 2.39 -29.74 13.68
N ALA A 43 2.59 -28.77 14.57
CA ALA A 43 1.52 -28.07 15.27
C ALA A 43 0.64 -27.29 14.28
N LYS A 44 1.25 -26.51 13.38
CA LYS A 44 0.57 -25.79 12.29
C LYS A 44 -0.21 -26.74 11.38
N ASN A 45 0.35 -27.90 11.06
CA ASN A 45 -0.33 -28.88 10.21
C ASN A 45 -1.54 -29.53 10.93
N LYS A 46 -1.46 -29.75 12.24
CA LYS A 46 -2.62 -30.21 13.04
C LYS A 46 -3.70 -29.15 13.11
N GLU A 47 -3.35 -27.92 13.44
CA GLU A 47 -4.28 -26.78 13.48
C GLU A 47 -4.93 -26.53 12.12
N MET A 48 -4.15 -26.62 11.02
CA MET A 48 -4.65 -26.48 9.66
C MET A 48 -5.59 -27.63 9.25
N LYS A 49 -5.31 -28.86 9.68
CA LYS A 49 -6.23 -29.99 9.47
C LYS A 49 -7.54 -29.80 10.22
N GLU A 50 -7.48 -29.31 11.45
CA GLU A 50 -8.67 -29.00 12.24
C GLU A 50 -9.45 -27.83 11.65
N SER A 51 -8.78 -26.79 11.15
CA SER A 51 -9.45 -25.68 10.47
C SER A 51 -10.10 -26.13 9.17
N LEU A 52 -9.43 -26.95 8.36
CA LEU A 52 -10.02 -27.52 7.14
C LEU A 52 -11.23 -28.41 7.46
N LYS A 53 -11.18 -29.16 8.56
CA LYS A 53 -12.32 -29.97 9.01
C LYS A 53 -13.49 -29.08 9.43
N LYS A 54 -13.24 -28.02 10.22
CA LYS A 54 -14.25 -27.01 10.57
C LYS A 54 -14.82 -26.30 9.35
N PHE A 55 -13.99 -25.92 8.37
CA PHE A 55 -14.45 -25.32 7.12
C PHE A 55 -15.33 -26.26 6.31
N ARG A 56 -15.03 -27.56 6.28
CA ARG A 56 -15.89 -28.55 5.61
C ARG A 56 -17.21 -28.71 6.35
N GLU A 57 -17.19 -28.83 7.67
CA GLU A 57 -18.40 -28.93 8.50
C GLU A 57 -19.27 -27.67 8.41
N GLU A 58 -18.66 -26.48 8.42
CA GLU A 58 -19.36 -25.21 8.23
C GLU A 58 -19.87 -25.03 6.79
N ALA A 59 -19.09 -25.41 5.79
CA ALA A 59 -19.53 -25.40 4.39
C ALA A 59 -20.71 -26.35 4.18
N GLU A 60 -20.64 -27.59 4.67
CA GLU A 60 -21.75 -28.55 4.60
C GLU A 60 -23.00 -28.04 5.33
N LYS A 61 -22.84 -27.42 6.50
CA LYS A 61 -23.93 -26.77 7.23
C LYS A 61 -24.54 -25.60 6.45
N LEU A 62 -23.72 -24.81 5.76
CA LEU A 62 -24.16 -23.70 4.92
C LEU A 62 -24.80 -24.18 3.61
N GLU A 63 -24.33 -25.29 3.04
CA GLU A 63 -24.97 -25.91 1.87
C GLU A 63 -26.34 -26.50 2.20
N GLN A 64 -26.48 -27.06 3.40
CA GLN A 64 -27.76 -27.57 3.90
C GLN A 64 -28.72 -26.47 4.34
N SER A 65 -28.21 -25.26 4.60
CA SER A 65 -29.02 -24.11 5.03
C SER A 65 -30.00 -23.70 3.93
N ASP A 66 -31.25 -23.47 4.34
CA ASP A 66 -32.36 -23.15 3.42
C ASP A 66 -32.13 -21.88 2.61
N ALA A 67 -31.34 -20.94 3.13
CA ALA A 67 -30.95 -19.72 2.43
C ALA A 67 -30.13 -19.99 1.16
N LEU A 68 -29.20 -20.96 1.20
CA LEU A 68 -28.35 -21.28 0.06
C LEU A 68 -29.11 -22.11 -0.98
N LYS A 69 -30.01 -23.00 -0.53
CA LYS A 69 -30.95 -23.71 -1.42
C LYS A 69 -31.90 -22.72 -2.12
N ALA A 70 -32.46 -21.75 -1.40
CA ALA A 70 -33.28 -20.70 -1.98
C ALA A 70 -32.49 -19.81 -2.94
N ALA A 71 -31.23 -19.51 -2.65
CA ALA A 71 -30.35 -18.78 -3.56
C ALA A 71 -30.04 -19.56 -4.83
N ARG A 72 -29.75 -20.87 -4.74
CA ARG A 72 -29.56 -21.75 -5.90
C ARG A 72 -30.84 -21.84 -6.75
N GLN A 73 -32.00 -21.99 -6.12
CA GLN A 73 -33.30 -22.00 -6.81
C GLN A 73 -33.58 -20.66 -7.52
N LYS A 74 -33.28 -19.53 -6.87
CA LYS A 74 -33.41 -18.19 -7.48
C LYS A 74 -32.39 -17.98 -8.60
N PHE A 75 -31.19 -18.50 -8.47
CA PHE A 75 -30.19 -18.43 -9.52
C PHE A 75 -30.63 -19.24 -10.74
N GLU A 76 -31.10 -20.48 -10.54
CA GLU A 76 -31.65 -21.28 -11.65
C GLU A 76 -32.87 -20.62 -12.29
N SER A 77 -33.77 -20.00 -11.50
CA SER A 77 -34.93 -19.31 -12.07
C SER A 77 -34.50 -18.10 -12.89
N VAL A 78 -33.57 -17.29 -12.37
CA VAL A 78 -32.99 -16.16 -13.08
C VAL A 78 -32.17 -16.62 -14.28
N GLU A 79 -31.45 -17.73 -14.22
CA GLU A 79 -30.68 -18.27 -15.35
C GLU A 79 -31.62 -18.77 -16.44
N LYS A 80 -32.73 -19.44 -16.10
CA LYS A 80 -33.74 -19.86 -17.08
C LYS A 80 -34.47 -18.65 -17.69
N GLU A 81 -34.76 -17.62 -16.90
CA GLU A 81 -35.38 -16.37 -17.38
C GLU A 81 -34.40 -15.53 -18.22
N ALA A 82 -33.15 -15.42 -17.78
CA ALA A 82 -32.09 -14.69 -18.47
C ALA A 82 -31.60 -15.43 -19.70
N SER A 83 -31.59 -16.76 -19.72
CA SER A 83 -31.28 -17.54 -20.93
C SER A 83 -32.34 -17.31 -21.99
N LYS A 84 -33.63 -17.40 -21.64
CA LYS A 84 -34.75 -17.05 -22.53
C LYS A 84 -34.72 -15.59 -22.98
N GLY A 85 -34.45 -14.67 -22.06
CA GLY A 85 -34.28 -13.24 -22.39
C GLY A 85 -33.05 -12.97 -23.26
N SER A 86 -31.96 -13.70 -23.05
CA SER A 86 -30.73 -13.61 -23.85
C SER A 86 -30.89 -14.22 -25.23
N GLU A 87 -31.73 -15.24 -25.40
CA GLU A 87 -32.08 -15.80 -26.70
C GLU A 87 -32.88 -14.77 -27.51
N VAL A 88 -33.92 -14.16 -26.91
CA VAL A 88 -34.69 -13.07 -27.55
C VAL A 88 -33.80 -11.85 -27.83
N PHE A 89 -32.86 -11.53 -26.94
CA PHE A 89 -31.91 -10.43 -27.14
C PHE A 89 -30.86 -10.75 -28.20
N LYS A 90 -30.41 -12.00 -28.30
CA LYS A 90 -29.52 -12.49 -29.37
C LYS A 90 -30.22 -12.45 -30.72
N GLU A 91 -31.49 -12.82 -30.79
CA GLU A 91 -32.33 -12.68 -32.00
C GLU A 91 -32.55 -11.21 -32.38
N SER A 92 -32.79 -10.35 -31.39
CA SER A 92 -32.93 -8.91 -31.61
C SER A 92 -31.60 -8.27 -32.03
N LEU A 93 -30.47 -8.72 -31.46
CA LEU A 93 -29.14 -8.26 -31.84
C LEU A 93 -28.68 -8.81 -33.18
N SER A 94 -29.00 -10.06 -33.53
CA SER A 94 -28.68 -10.63 -34.83
C SER A 94 -29.47 -9.90 -35.92
N THR A 95 -30.76 -9.65 -35.71
CA THR A 95 -31.58 -8.85 -36.64
C THR A 95 -31.13 -7.40 -36.72
N LEU A 96 -30.70 -6.78 -35.61
CA LEU A 96 -30.09 -5.45 -35.64
C LEU A 96 -28.72 -5.45 -36.31
N LYS A 97 -27.91 -6.48 -36.11
CA LYS A 97 -26.60 -6.64 -36.77
C LYS A 97 -26.77 -6.82 -38.27
N GLU A 98 -27.74 -7.62 -38.71
CA GLU A 98 -28.09 -7.76 -40.13
C GLU A 98 -28.58 -6.44 -40.72
N LYS A 99 -29.44 -5.71 -40.01
CA LYS A 99 -29.90 -4.37 -40.45
C LYS A 99 -28.75 -3.36 -40.48
N VAL A 100 -27.87 -3.36 -39.49
CA VAL A 100 -26.72 -2.45 -39.42
C VAL A 100 -25.70 -2.82 -40.49
N GLN A 101 -25.44 -4.11 -40.73
CA GLN A 101 -24.57 -4.57 -41.80
C GLN A 101 -25.14 -4.18 -43.17
N GLY A 102 -26.44 -4.41 -43.41
CA GLY A 102 -27.13 -3.98 -44.63
C GLY A 102 -27.08 -2.46 -44.84
N VAL A 103 -27.28 -1.67 -43.78
CA VAL A 103 -27.19 -0.20 -43.84
C VAL A 103 -25.74 0.28 -44.02
N ILE A 104 -24.74 -0.40 -43.45
CA ILE A 104 -23.32 -0.08 -43.68
C ILE A 104 -22.93 -0.42 -45.12
N ASP A 105 -23.40 -1.55 -45.66
CA ASP A 105 -23.11 -1.99 -47.03
C ASP A 105 -23.86 -1.17 -48.09
N GLU A 106 -25.04 -0.61 -47.76
CA GLU A 106 -25.77 0.34 -48.61
C GLU A 106 -25.26 1.78 -48.47
N ALA A 107 -24.93 2.25 -47.26
CA ALA A 107 -24.51 3.62 -47.04
C ALA A 107 -23.01 3.85 -47.37
N SER A 108 -22.18 2.80 -47.35
CA SER A 108 -20.77 2.85 -47.79
C SER A 108 -20.65 3.13 -49.29
N LYS A 109 -21.72 2.91 -50.05
CA LYS A 109 -21.75 3.15 -51.50
C LYS A 109 -22.07 4.60 -51.89
N SER A 110 -22.54 5.49 -50.99
CA SER A 110 -22.69 6.90 -51.39
C SER A 110 -22.78 8.01 -50.31
N ASP A 111 -23.07 7.79 -49.02
CA ASP A 111 -23.51 8.92 -48.15
C ASP A 111 -23.06 8.96 -46.67
N ILE A 112 -22.27 7.99 -46.17
CA ILE A 112 -21.85 7.91 -44.75
C ILE A 112 -21.06 9.15 -44.28
N ALA A 113 -20.22 9.73 -45.13
CA ALA A 113 -19.38 10.88 -44.77
C ALA A 113 -20.19 12.13 -44.37
N LYS A 114 -21.39 12.34 -44.96
CA LYS A 114 -22.25 13.49 -44.65
C LYS A 114 -23.13 13.29 -43.41
N ARG A 115 -23.37 12.03 -43.00
CA ARG A 115 -24.16 11.70 -41.80
C ARG A 115 -23.30 11.54 -40.54
N ALA A 116 -22.04 11.14 -40.66
CA ALA A 116 -21.11 11.01 -39.54
C ALA A 116 -20.89 12.33 -38.76
N GLY A 117 -20.90 13.48 -39.47
CA GLY A 117 -20.81 14.80 -38.85
C GLY A 117 -22.00 15.17 -37.96
N LYS A 118 -23.21 14.66 -38.25
CA LYS A 118 -24.41 14.89 -37.44
C LYS A 118 -24.51 13.91 -36.26
N PHE A 119 -24.03 12.68 -36.45
CA PHE A 119 -24.05 11.65 -35.41
C PHE A 119 -23.07 11.94 -34.27
N THR A 120 -21.91 12.54 -34.55
CA THR A 120 -20.92 12.94 -33.54
C THR A 120 -21.41 14.06 -32.63
N GLU A 121 -22.18 15.00 -33.17
CA GLU A 121 -22.79 16.11 -32.43
C GLU A 121 -23.90 15.64 -31.46
N GLU A 122 -24.64 14.61 -31.83
CA GLU A 122 -25.66 13.98 -30.96
C GLU A 122 -25.07 13.01 -29.93
N VAL A 123 -23.99 12.31 -30.28
CA VAL A 123 -23.27 11.43 -29.35
C VAL A 123 -22.55 12.25 -28.27
N GLY A 124 -21.92 13.38 -28.61
CA GLY A 124 -21.29 14.27 -27.62
C GLY A 124 -22.27 14.75 -26.54
N LYS A 125 -23.52 15.05 -26.91
CA LYS A 125 -24.59 15.43 -25.97
C LYS A 125 -25.06 14.27 -25.09
N LYS A 126 -24.98 13.01 -25.56
CA LYS A 126 -25.30 11.82 -24.76
C LYS A 126 -24.15 11.40 -23.86
N THR A 127 -22.90 11.57 -24.28
CA THR A 127 -21.70 11.26 -23.48
C THR A 127 -21.60 12.16 -22.24
N HIS A 128 -21.98 13.45 -22.35
CA HIS A 128 -22.07 14.32 -21.18
C HIS A 128 -23.07 13.80 -20.13
N ARG A 129 -24.26 13.38 -20.54
CA ARG A 129 -25.27 12.80 -19.63
C ARG A 129 -24.81 11.50 -18.97
N ILE A 130 -24.01 10.70 -19.67
CA ILE A 130 -23.42 9.46 -19.13
C ILE A 130 -22.32 9.80 -18.13
N SER A 131 -21.47 10.80 -18.42
CA SER A 131 -20.42 11.25 -17.50
C SER A 131 -21.01 11.87 -16.23
N GLU A 132 -22.07 12.66 -16.35
CA GLU A 132 -22.80 13.25 -15.22
C GLU A 132 -23.44 12.16 -14.35
N LYS A 133 -24.11 11.18 -14.96
CA LYS A 133 -24.64 10.01 -14.23
C LYS A 133 -23.54 9.17 -13.57
N ALA A 134 -22.40 8.97 -14.22
CA ALA A 134 -21.27 8.26 -13.61
C ALA A 134 -20.70 9.03 -12.41
N GLN A 135 -20.66 10.36 -12.51
CA GLN A 135 -20.25 11.23 -11.40
C GLN A 135 -21.26 11.21 -10.26
N GLU A 136 -22.55 11.18 -10.55
CA GLU A 136 -23.61 11.00 -9.55
C GLU A 136 -23.52 9.63 -8.85
N ILE A 137 -23.28 8.55 -9.61
CA ILE A 137 -23.05 7.20 -9.06
C ILE A 137 -21.83 7.19 -8.14
N SER A 138 -20.74 7.86 -8.50
CA SER A 138 -19.55 7.99 -7.65
C SER A 138 -19.79 8.77 -6.35
N LYS A 139 -20.81 9.64 -6.33
CA LYS A 139 -21.23 10.42 -5.17
C LYS A 139 -22.24 9.68 -4.30
N THR A 140 -22.75 8.53 -4.72
CA THR A 140 -23.69 7.75 -3.89
C THR A 140 -23.01 7.25 -2.61
N GLY A 141 -23.74 7.30 -1.50
CA GLY A 141 -23.18 7.00 -0.17
C GLY A 141 -22.61 5.59 -0.02
N ALA A 142 -23.20 4.59 -0.71
CA ALA A 142 -22.67 3.23 -0.74
C ALA A 142 -21.32 3.13 -1.48
N PHE A 143 -21.12 3.90 -2.54
CA PHE A 143 -19.88 3.89 -3.30
C PHE A 143 -18.77 4.64 -2.54
N GLN A 144 -19.12 5.72 -1.85
CA GLN A 144 -18.20 6.45 -0.97
C GLN A 144 -17.74 5.58 0.21
N SER A 145 -18.66 4.89 0.89
CA SER A 145 -18.29 4.03 2.03
C SER A 145 -17.38 2.87 1.62
N ILE A 146 -17.64 2.24 0.48
CA ILE A 146 -16.76 1.20 -0.08
C ILE A 146 -15.39 1.80 -0.49
N SER A 147 -15.38 2.99 -1.10
CA SER A 147 -14.14 3.70 -1.47
C SER A 147 -13.31 4.08 -0.24
N GLU A 148 -13.95 4.51 0.84
CA GLU A 148 -13.28 4.84 2.11
C GLU A 148 -12.74 3.59 2.80
N ALA A 149 -13.52 2.52 2.87
CA ALA A 149 -13.08 1.25 3.44
C ALA A 149 -11.87 0.68 2.69
N THR A 150 -11.92 0.67 1.35
CA THR A 150 -10.78 0.23 0.53
C THR A 150 -9.55 1.12 0.68
N LYS A 151 -9.72 2.45 0.80
CA LYS A 151 -8.62 3.37 1.13
C LYS A 151 -8.02 3.09 2.51
N ALA A 152 -8.84 2.77 3.51
CA ALA A 152 -8.37 2.44 4.86
C ALA A 152 -7.54 1.14 4.84
N VAL A 153 -8.06 0.08 4.22
CA VAL A 153 -7.34 -1.19 4.04
C VAL A 153 -6.01 -0.98 3.29
N LYS A 154 -6.01 -0.17 2.22
CA LYS A 154 -4.77 0.14 1.50
C LYS A 154 -3.73 0.83 2.39
N LYS A 155 -4.14 1.81 3.21
CA LYS A 155 -3.25 2.49 4.16
C LYS A 155 -2.71 1.53 5.23
N GLU A 156 -3.55 0.64 5.73
CA GLU A 156 -3.14 -0.36 6.71
C GLU A 156 -2.13 -1.34 6.11
N ILE A 157 -2.36 -1.82 4.89
CA ILE A 157 -1.40 -2.68 4.18
C ILE A 157 -0.10 -1.93 3.90
N ASP A 158 -0.16 -0.67 3.45
CA ASP A 158 1.02 0.16 3.16
C ASP A 158 1.85 0.47 4.43
N THR A 159 1.23 0.54 5.62
CA THR A 159 1.92 0.83 6.89
C THR A 159 2.42 -0.41 7.61
N SER A 160 1.65 -1.51 7.58
CA SER A 160 1.99 -2.77 8.25
C SER A 160 3.04 -3.62 7.52
N SER A 161 3.28 -3.38 6.23
CA SER A 161 4.23 -4.16 5.42
C SER A 161 5.71 -3.76 5.58
N ILE A 162 6.07 -2.98 6.61
CA ILE A 162 7.45 -2.49 6.83
C ILE A 162 8.48 -3.62 6.99
N GLU A 163 8.10 -4.80 7.49
CA GLU A 163 9.03 -5.92 7.71
C GLU A 163 9.45 -6.68 6.42
N GLY A 164 8.85 -6.38 5.26
CA GLY A 164 9.08 -7.13 4.01
C GLY A 164 9.17 -6.31 2.71
N LYS A 165 9.38 -5.00 2.76
CA LYS A 165 9.40 -4.17 1.54
C LYS A 165 10.67 -4.37 0.71
N VAL A 166 10.49 -4.63 -0.58
CA VAL A 166 11.52 -4.33 -1.59
C VAL A 166 11.71 -2.81 -1.59
N TYR A 167 12.97 -2.36 -1.64
CA TYR A 167 13.29 -0.93 -1.66
C TYR A 167 12.54 -0.20 -2.79
N VAL A 168 11.86 0.89 -2.44
CA VAL A 168 11.23 1.81 -3.40
C VAL A 168 11.96 3.14 -3.36
N SER A 169 12.33 3.66 -4.52
CA SER A 169 12.98 4.95 -4.61
C SER A 169 12.05 6.09 -4.14
N PRO A 170 12.56 7.07 -3.37
CA PRO A 170 11.78 8.26 -3.02
C PRO A 170 11.34 9.02 -4.28
N THR A 171 10.12 9.55 -4.26
CA THR A 171 9.58 10.37 -5.37
C THR A 171 10.39 11.64 -5.62
N LYS A 172 10.99 12.19 -4.57
CA LYS A 172 11.94 13.30 -4.65
C LYS A 172 13.24 12.89 -3.99
N LEU A 173 14.32 12.92 -4.78
CA LEU A 173 15.67 12.67 -4.26
C LEU A 173 16.03 13.76 -3.25
N ARG A 174 16.51 13.34 -2.09
CA ARG A 174 17.03 14.26 -1.07
C ARG A 174 18.45 14.66 -1.42
N LYS A 175 18.74 15.96 -1.32
CA LYS A 175 20.12 16.46 -1.46
C LYS A 175 20.91 16.19 -0.19
N ARG A 176 22.24 16.07 -0.29
CA ARG A 176 23.12 15.89 0.90
C ARG A 176 22.94 16.98 1.96
N THR A 177 22.58 18.19 1.55
CA THR A 177 22.28 19.34 2.42
C THR A 177 20.98 19.21 3.21
N GLU A 178 20.03 18.39 2.75
CA GLU A 178 18.73 18.19 3.39
C GLU A 178 18.74 17.00 4.38
N THR A 179 19.67 16.06 4.18
CA THR A 179 19.78 14.83 5.00
C THR A 179 20.56 15.04 6.29
N SER A 180 21.36 16.10 6.40
CA SER A 180 22.04 16.43 7.64
C SER A 180 21.02 16.89 8.67
N ALA A 181 20.63 15.97 9.55
CA ALA A 181 19.85 16.22 10.75
C ALA A 181 20.27 17.55 11.36
N VAL A 182 19.37 18.54 11.29
CA VAL A 182 19.46 19.85 11.95
C VAL A 182 20.92 20.30 12.06
N VAL A 183 21.54 20.64 10.93
CA VAL A 183 22.74 21.49 10.99
C VAL A 183 22.22 22.79 11.55
N HIS A 184 22.27 22.93 12.88
CA HIS A 184 22.10 24.21 13.54
C HIS A 184 22.93 25.19 12.72
N GLN A 185 22.25 26.15 12.12
CA GLN A 185 22.87 27.19 11.33
C GLN A 185 23.72 27.98 12.31
N LYS A 186 24.96 27.52 12.53
CA LYS A 186 25.89 28.13 13.48
C LYS A 186 26.24 29.46 12.86
N TYR A 187 25.70 30.50 13.48
CA TYR A 187 26.00 31.86 13.15
C TYR A 187 27.34 32.21 13.80
N TYR A 188 28.28 32.66 12.98
CA TYR A 188 29.60 33.10 13.43
C TYR A 188 29.70 34.59 13.14
N GLU A 189 29.97 35.39 14.17
CA GLU A 189 30.30 36.81 14.03
C GLU A 189 31.81 37.00 14.24
N PRO A 190 32.43 37.95 13.51
CA PRO A 190 33.81 38.34 13.78
C PRO A 190 33.93 38.87 15.22
N ASN A 191 34.80 38.25 16.02
CA ASN A 191 35.11 38.76 17.34
C ASN A 191 36.08 39.95 17.22
N THR A 192 35.59 41.17 17.43
CA THR A 192 36.38 42.40 17.37
C THR A 192 37.29 42.61 18.59
N ASP A 193 36.99 41.94 19.70
CA ASP A 193 37.64 42.17 20.99
C ASP A 193 39.00 41.45 21.08
N ALA A 194 39.17 40.36 20.34
CA ALA A 194 40.39 39.56 20.30
C ALA A 194 41.27 39.91 19.09
N THR A 195 41.58 41.19 18.90
CA THR A 195 42.49 41.66 17.84
C THR A 195 43.97 41.66 18.27
N GLY A 196 44.26 41.42 19.55
CA GLY A 196 45.61 41.42 20.09
C GLY A 196 46.38 40.14 19.75
N VAL A 197 47.62 40.30 19.27
CA VAL A 197 48.61 39.21 19.18
C VAL A 197 49.53 39.33 20.38
N GLU A 198 49.47 38.38 21.32
CA GLU A 198 50.40 38.34 22.46
C GLU A 198 51.62 37.48 22.10
N LEU A 199 52.77 38.11 21.96
CA LEU A 199 54.04 37.42 21.79
C LEU A 199 54.67 37.16 23.15
N HIS A 200 54.85 35.89 23.48
CA HIS A 200 55.60 35.50 24.68
C HIS A 200 57.10 35.68 24.46
N LYS A 201 57.84 35.98 25.54
CA LYS A 201 59.27 36.37 25.51
C LYS A 201 60.21 35.31 24.92
N ASP A 202 59.76 34.06 24.91
CA ASP A 202 60.45 32.90 24.35
C ASP A 202 60.07 32.61 22.89
N SER A 203 59.09 33.33 22.32
CA SER A 203 58.65 33.18 20.95
C SER A 203 59.64 33.84 19.98
N LYS A 204 60.63 33.07 19.54
CA LYS A 204 61.52 33.46 18.43
C LYS A 204 60.82 33.13 17.10
N PHE A 205 60.02 34.06 16.60
CA PHE A 205 59.67 34.04 15.18
C PHE A 205 60.91 34.44 14.39
N TYR A 206 61.59 33.44 13.82
CA TYR A 206 62.63 33.70 12.82
C TYR A 206 61.90 34.01 11.50
N GLU A 207 62.12 35.23 11.01
CA GLU A 207 61.75 35.65 9.66
C GLU A 207 62.82 35.08 8.70
N SER A 208 62.39 34.37 7.65
CA SER A 208 63.27 33.82 6.60
C SER A 208 63.53 34.86 5.52
#